data_AF-A0A674E9U6-F1
#
_entry.id   AF-A0A674E9U6-F1
#
_cell.length_a   1.000
_cell.length_b   1.000
_cell.length_c   1.000
_cell.angle_alpha   90.00
_cell.angle_beta   90.00
_cell.angle_gamma   90.00
#
_symmetry.space_group_name_H-M   'P 1'
#
loop_
_entity.id
_entity.type
_entity.pdbx_description
1 polymer ?
#
loop_
_entity_poly.entity_id
_entity_poly.type
_entity_poly.pdbx_seq_one_letter_code
_entity_poly.pdbx_strand_id
1 'polypeptide(L)'
;MLGEKLPNLLLKYCERIAALGAFAGKTANRVLGNEYKPGEGIIPHEDWPLYHPTVTTIHLGFSITGEPLPPVSAGAEPSHPPENMYKLFLHCIQGTHHDSLTGRVANLLAAGTLTVATLTLSTRVTLTMRQLNTPNVLITSVLL
;
A
#
# COMPACT_ATOMS: atom_id res chain seq x y z
N MET A 1 -7.68 -20.51 8.73
CA MET A 1 -6.40 -20.52 8.00
C MET A 1 -5.27 -20.47 9.01
N LEU A 2 -4.40 -21.49 9.04
CA LEU A 2 -3.17 -21.42 9.85
C LEU A 2 -2.26 -20.34 9.28
N GLY A 3 -1.71 -19.49 10.14
CA GLY A 3 -0.73 -18.49 9.73
C GLY A 3 0.63 -19.14 9.53
N GLU A 4 1.15 -19.14 8.31
CA GLU A 4 2.54 -19.47 8.06
C GLU A 4 3.45 -18.32 8.52
N LYS A 5 4.67 -18.66 8.95
CA LYS A 5 5.65 -17.66 9.34
C LYS A 5 6.11 -16.89 8.11
N LEU A 6 6.10 -15.55 8.18
CA LEU A 6 6.60 -14.72 7.10
C LEU A 6 8.10 -14.97 6.87
N PRO A 7 8.56 -15.05 5.61
CA PRO A 7 9.97 -15.07 5.27
C PRO A 7 10.72 -13.88 5.90
N ASN A 8 11.96 -14.12 6.35
CA ASN A 8 12.78 -13.10 7.05
C ASN A 8 12.93 -11.80 6.26
N LEU A 9 13.01 -11.89 4.92
CA LEU A 9 13.09 -10.72 4.06
C LEU A 9 11.86 -9.81 4.22
N LEU A 10 10.65 -10.39 4.21
CA LEU A 10 9.41 -9.63 4.38
C LEU A 10 9.27 -9.09 5.80
N LEU A 11 9.70 -9.87 6.80
CA LEU A 11 9.67 -9.45 8.20
C LEU A 11 10.46 -8.14 8.42
N LYS A 12 11.65 -8.03 7.82
CA LYS A 12 12.46 -6.81 7.86
C LYS A 12 11.69 -5.58 7.35
N TYR A 13 10.89 -5.71 6.29
CA TYR A 13 10.09 -4.60 5.78
C TYR A 13 8.87 -4.31 6.67
N CYS A 14 8.22 -5.35 7.20
CA CYS A 14 7.13 -5.18 8.18
C CYS A 14 7.60 -4.41 9.43
N GLU A 15 8.78 -4.71 9.95
CA GLU A 15 9.39 -4.01 11.09
C GLU A 15 9.69 -2.55 10.77
N ARG A 16 10.25 -2.26 9.58
CA ARG A 16 10.51 -0.89 9.14
C ARG A 16 9.22 -0.07 9.03
N ILE A 17 8.14 -0.67 8.52
CA ILE A 17 6.83 0.00 8.45
C ILE A 17 6.23 0.19 9.85
N ALA A 18 6.37 -0.81 10.73
CA ALA A 18 5.92 -0.69 12.11
C ALA A 18 6.63 0.45 12.86
N ALA A 19 7.93 0.65 12.61
CA ALA A 19 8.71 1.76 13.18
C ALA A 19 8.22 3.15 12.74
N LEU A 20 7.48 3.25 11.64
CA LEU A 20 6.81 4.49 11.22
C LEU A 20 5.51 4.76 12.01
N GLY A 21 5.11 3.85 12.90
CA GLY A 21 3.87 3.94 13.66
C GLY A 21 2.62 3.55 12.87
N ALA A 22 2.77 3.01 11.65
CA ALA A 22 1.67 2.78 10.71
C ALA A 22 0.54 1.89 11.29
N PHE A 23 0.85 0.92 12.14
CA PHE A 23 -0.15 0.03 12.74
C PHE A 23 -0.30 0.24 14.26
N ALA A 24 -0.21 1.48 14.74
CA ALA A 24 -0.37 1.84 16.15
C ALA A 24 0.50 0.99 17.10
N GLY A 25 1.79 0.85 16.76
CA GLY A 25 2.77 0.08 17.53
C GLY A 25 2.75 -1.44 17.27
N LYS A 26 1.84 -1.94 16.42
CA LYS A 26 1.84 -3.35 15.99
C LYS A 26 2.68 -3.53 14.72
N THR A 27 3.00 -4.79 14.42
CA THR A 27 3.68 -5.18 13.17
C THR A 27 2.71 -5.85 12.21
N ALA A 28 2.84 -5.59 10.91
CA ALA A 28 2.09 -6.31 9.90
C ALA A 28 2.40 -7.82 9.98
N ASN A 29 1.34 -8.64 9.94
CA ASN A 29 1.41 -10.10 10.08
C ASN A 29 0.78 -10.84 8.90
N ARG A 30 0.32 -10.10 7.88
CA ARG A 30 -0.18 -10.61 6.60
C ARG A 30 0.45 -9.80 5.47
N VAL A 31 0.91 -10.50 4.45
CA VAL A 31 1.44 -9.90 3.22
C VAL A 31 0.76 -10.57 2.04
N LEU A 32 0.20 -9.77 1.14
CA LEU A 32 -0.37 -10.21 -0.12
C LEU A 32 0.49 -9.67 -1.26
N GLY A 33 1.01 -10.56 -2.09
CA GLY A 33 1.70 -10.21 -3.33
C GLY A 33 0.73 -10.22 -4.49
N ASN A 34 0.68 -9.13 -5.26
CA ASN A 34 -0.03 -9.08 -6.54
C ASN A 34 0.92 -8.65 -7.65
N GLU A 35 0.67 -9.19 -8.84
CA GLU A 35 1.33 -8.79 -10.07
C GLU A 35 0.27 -8.25 -11.03
N TYR A 36 0.59 -7.16 -11.72
CA TYR A 36 -0.26 -6.52 -12.71
C TYR A 36 0.55 -6.26 -13.97
N LYS A 37 0.04 -6.71 -15.11
CA LYS A 37 0.56 -6.32 -16.43
C LYS A 37 0.19 -4.87 -16.75
N PRO A 38 0.87 -4.21 -17.71
CA PRO A 38 0.46 -2.90 -18.17
C PRO A 38 -1.02 -2.88 -18.56
N GLY A 39 -1.78 -1.92 -18.01
CA GLY A 39 -3.22 -1.81 -18.20
C GLY A 39 -4.09 -2.58 -17.19
N GLU A 40 -3.52 -3.46 -16.36
CA GLU A 40 -4.25 -4.19 -15.32
C GLU A 40 -4.29 -3.41 -13.99
N GLY A 41 -5.34 -3.67 -13.21
CA GLY A 41 -5.57 -3.05 -11.93
C GLY A 41 -6.54 -3.84 -11.07
N ILE A 42 -6.92 -3.29 -9.93
CA ILE A 42 -7.97 -3.85 -9.06
C ILE A 42 -9.07 -2.81 -8.91
N ILE A 43 -10.32 -3.27 -9.03
CA ILE A 43 -11.51 -2.42 -8.90
C ILE A 43 -11.60 -1.81 -7.50
N PRO A 44 -12.31 -0.67 -7.32
CA PRO A 44 -12.58 -0.10 -6.00
C PRO A 44 -13.23 -1.12 -5.06
N HIS A 45 -12.62 -1.35 -3.91
CA HIS A 45 -13.09 -2.32 -2.93
C HIS A 45 -12.77 -1.91 -1.50
N GLU A 46 -13.39 -2.63 -0.56
CA GLU A 46 -13.09 -2.60 0.86
C GLU A 46 -12.30 -3.84 1.27
N ASP A 47 -11.53 -3.66 2.34
CA ASP A 47 -10.80 -4.74 2.96
C ASP A 47 -11.60 -5.44 4.05
N TRP A 48 -11.18 -6.66 4.36
CA TRP A 48 -11.83 -7.44 5.40
C TRP A 48 -11.81 -6.72 6.76
N PRO A 49 -12.95 -6.64 7.48
CA PRO A 49 -13.10 -5.81 8.67
C PRO A 49 -12.25 -6.23 9.89
N LEU A 50 -11.62 -7.40 9.88
CA LEU A 50 -10.71 -7.83 10.96
C LEU A 50 -9.31 -7.21 10.84
N TYR A 51 -8.97 -6.57 9.72
CA TYR A 51 -7.71 -5.85 9.61
C TYR A 51 -7.75 -4.58 10.48
N HIS A 52 -6.59 -4.22 11.03
CA HIS A 52 -6.36 -2.86 11.53
C HIS A 52 -6.72 -1.86 10.42
N PRO A 53 -7.31 -0.69 10.74
CA PRO A 53 -7.74 0.29 9.74
C PRO A 53 -6.55 1.06 9.12
N THR A 54 -5.54 0.32 8.70
CA THR A 54 -4.37 0.81 8.00
C THR A 54 -3.87 -0.28 7.08
N VAL A 55 -3.55 0.09 5.86
CA VAL A 55 -2.92 -0.76 4.85
C VAL A 55 -1.67 -0.06 4.35
N THR A 56 -0.61 -0.82 4.11
CA THR A 56 0.61 -0.30 3.49
C THR A 56 0.94 -1.12 2.26
N THR A 57 1.17 -0.47 1.14
CA THR A 57 1.48 -1.14 -0.12
C THR A 57 2.86 -0.70 -0.62
N ILE A 58 3.74 -1.65 -0.88
CA ILE A 58 5.03 -1.41 -1.52
C ILE A 58 4.88 -1.73 -3.01
N HIS A 59 5.23 -0.79 -3.87
CA HIS A 59 5.28 -0.99 -5.31
C HIS A 59 6.71 -1.30 -5.77
N LEU A 60 6.86 -2.32 -6.61
CA LEU A 60 8.11 -2.81 -7.18
C LEU A 60 7.99 -2.85 -8.72
N GLY A 61 9.13 -2.72 -9.42
CA GLY A 61 9.21 -3.02 -10.86
C GLY A 61 8.90 -1.88 -11.84
N PHE A 62 8.88 -0.61 -11.40
CA PHE A 62 8.76 0.51 -12.34
C PHE A 62 10.13 1.12 -12.68
N SER A 63 10.29 1.55 -13.93
CA SER A 63 11.46 2.30 -14.40
C SER A 63 11.02 3.73 -14.70
N ILE A 64 11.85 4.70 -14.32
CA ILE A 64 11.59 6.11 -14.61
C ILE A 64 12.22 6.44 -15.96
N THR A 65 11.39 6.71 -16.96
CA THR A 65 11.82 7.27 -18.25
C THR A 65 10.99 8.53 -18.49
N GLY A 66 11.55 9.71 -18.20
CA GLY A 66 10.78 10.96 -18.19
C GLY A 66 11.28 12.01 -19.19
N GLU A 67 10.39 12.45 -20.07
CA GLU A 67 10.40 13.78 -20.69
C GLU A 67 9.47 14.70 -19.84
N PRO A 68 9.76 16.01 -19.70
CA PRO A 68 8.96 16.92 -18.88
C PRO A 68 7.52 17.09 -19.40
N LEU A 69 6.51 16.99 -18.53
CA LEU A 69 5.12 17.34 -18.87
C LEU A 69 4.79 18.81 -18.55
N PRO A 70 3.85 19.44 -19.28
CA PRO A 70 3.30 20.74 -18.91
C PRO A 70 2.57 20.66 -17.55
N PRO A 71 2.54 21.77 -16.77
CA PRO A 71 1.93 21.79 -15.45
C PRO A 71 0.43 21.47 -15.52
N VAL A 72 0.00 20.45 -14.76
CA VAL A 72 -1.42 20.12 -14.56
C VAL A 72 -1.95 20.88 -13.35
N SER A 73 -3.08 21.57 -13.51
CA SER A 73 -3.79 22.24 -12.41
C SER A 73 -4.08 21.27 -11.27
N ALA A 74 -3.56 21.60 -10.08
CA ALA A 74 -3.78 20.83 -8.86
C ALA A 74 -5.24 21.00 -8.40
N GLY A 75 -6.05 19.95 -8.54
CA GLY A 75 -7.24 19.77 -7.72
C GLY A 75 -6.77 19.58 -6.28
N ALA A 76 -7.28 20.42 -5.39
CA ALA A 76 -6.92 20.45 -3.99
C ALA A 76 -7.43 19.19 -3.27
N GLU A 77 -6.51 18.35 -2.81
CA GLU A 77 -6.80 17.42 -1.72
C GLU A 77 -6.58 18.17 -0.39
N PRO A 78 -7.36 17.87 0.66
CA PRO A 78 -7.21 18.53 1.95
C PRO A 78 -5.81 18.30 2.51
N SER A 79 -5.20 19.35 3.06
CA SER A 79 -3.86 19.36 3.65
C SER A 79 -3.68 18.36 4.81
N HIS A 80 -4.78 17.79 5.29
CA HIS A 80 -4.82 16.69 6.23
C HIS A 80 -5.81 15.64 5.71
N PRO A 81 -5.34 14.44 5.32
CA PRO A 81 -6.25 13.33 5.07
C PRO A 81 -7.08 13.06 6.34
N PRO A 82 -8.39 12.82 6.23
CA PRO A 82 -9.20 12.50 7.40
C PRO A 82 -8.65 11.24 8.09
N GLU A 83 -8.59 11.22 9.41
CA GLU A 83 -8.00 10.11 10.20
C GLU A 83 -8.59 8.72 9.85
N ASN A 84 -9.77 8.70 9.24
CA ASN A 84 -10.52 7.49 8.93
C ASN A 84 -10.62 7.19 7.43
N MET A 85 -9.64 7.63 6.62
CA MET A 85 -9.64 7.38 5.17
C MET A 85 -9.93 5.92 4.81
N TYR A 86 -9.38 4.98 5.56
CA TYR A 86 -9.55 3.54 5.35
C TYR A 86 -11.02 3.08 5.41
N LYS A 87 -11.86 3.74 6.21
CA LYS A 87 -13.30 3.38 6.33
C LYS A 87 -14.21 4.22 5.43
N LEU A 88 -13.72 5.35 4.94
CA LEU A 88 -14.53 6.31 4.18
C LEU A 88 -14.34 6.16 2.68
N PHE A 89 -13.23 5.57 2.24
CA PHE A 89 -12.89 5.47 0.82
C PHE A 89 -12.60 4.04 0.41
N LEU A 90 -13.15 3.66 -0.75
CA LEU A 90 -12.74 2.47 -1.47
C LEU A 90 -11.33 2.69 -2.01
N HIS A 91 -10.51 1.64 -1.98
CA HIS A 91 -9.19 1.68 -2.59
C HIS A 91 -9.18 0.83 -3.86
N CYS A 92 -8.41 1.28 -4.85
CA CYS A 92 -8.25 0.63 -6.14
C CYS A 92 -6.82 0.78 -6.63
N ILE A 93 -6.47 0.01 -7.66
CA ILE A 93 -5.32 0.30 -8.51
C ILE A 93 -5.88 0.49 -9.89
N GLN A 94 -5.72 1.68 -10.45
CA GLN A 94 -6.18 1.96 -11.80
C GLN A 94 -5.30 1.20 -12.81
N GLY A 95 -5.96 0.47 -13.71
CA GLY A 95 -5.31 -0.13 -14.86
C GLY A 95 -4.83 0.95 -15.82
N THR A 96 -3.51 1.08 -15.95
CA THR A 96 -2.88 2.06 -16.84
C THR A 96 -1.56 1.51 -17.38
N HIS A 97 -1.15 2.03 -18.53
CA HIS A 97 0.19 1.79 -19.10
C HIS A 97 1.22 2.80 -18.59
N HIS A 98 0.75 3.90 -17.98
CA HIS A 98 1.59 5.00 -17.55
C HIS A 98 1.09 5.61 -16.22
N ASP A 99 2.00 5.90 -15.29
CA ASP A 99 1.70 6.66 -14.07
C ASP A 99 2.26 8.08 -14.19
N SER A 100 1.49 9.08 -13.75
CA SER A 100 1.95 10.48 -13.72
C SER A 100 2.47 10.86 -12.35
N LEU A 101 3.78 11.09 -12.25
CA LEU A 101 4.40 11.68 -11.07
C LEU A 101 4.13 13.18 -11.07
N THR A 102 3.09 13.60 -10.36
CA THR A 102 2.75 15.02 -10.17
C THR A 102 3.16 15.47 -8.76
N GLY A 103 3.10 16.77 -8.48
CA GLY A 103 3.27 17.31 -7.13
C GLY A 103 2.30 16.76 -6.08
N ARG A 104 1.31 15.94 -6.47
CA ARG A 104 0.40 15.23 -5.58
C ARG A 104 0.97 13.93 -5.01
N VAL A 105 2.10 13.44 -5.55
CA VAL A 105 2.78 12.26 -5.02
C VAL A 105 3.52 12.65 -3.74
N ALA A 106 3.02 12.20 -2.59
CA ALA A 106 3.50 12.63 -1.27
C ALA A 106 5.01 12.43 -1.03
N ASN A 107 5.61 11.44 -1.70
CA ASN A 107 7.04 11.11 -1.62
C ASN A 107 7.82 11.49 -2.89
N LEU A 108 7.31 12.39 -3.73
CA LEU A 108 7.95 12.80 -4.99
C LEU A 108 9.40 13.25 -4.80
N LEU A 109 9.66 14.06 -3.76
CA LEU A 109 11.01 14.55 -3.45
C LEU A 109 11.97 13.40 -3.08
N ALA A 110 11.47 12.40 -2.35
CA ALA A 110 12.24 11.22 -1.98
C ALA A 110 12.50 10.28 -3.17
N ALA A 111 11.69 10.38 -4.23
CA ALA A 111 11.90 9.65 -5.48
C ALA A 111 12.99 10.26 -6.39
N GLY A 112 13.60 11.37 -5.98
CA GLY A 112 14.73 12.00 -6.70
C GLY A 112 14.31 12.81 -7.95
N THR A 113 13.01 13.04 -8.15
CA THR A 113 12.49 13.77 -9.33
C THR A 113 11.91 15.12 -8.89
N LEU A 114 12.41 16.22 -9.45
CA LEU A 114 11.95 17.58 -9.16
C LEU A 114 10.87 18.08 -10.13
N THR A 115 10.53 17.29 -11.16
CA THR A 115 9.63 17.69 -12.26
C THR A 115 8.52 16.68 -12.46
N VAL A 116 7.39 17.14 -12.99
CA VAL A 116 6.30 16.26 -13.42
C VAL A 116 6.84 15.31 -14.49
N ALA A 117 6.73 14.01 -14.27
CA ALA A 117 7.24 12.98 -15.17
C ALA A 117 6.22 11.86 -15.35
N THR A 118 6.26 11.22 -16.52
CA THR A 118 5.49 10.01 -16.79
C THR A 118 6.35 8.79 -16.53
N LEU A 119 5.80 7.78 -15.86
CA LEU A 119 6.41 6.47 -15.68
C LEU A 119 5.77 5.49 -16.64
N THR A 120 6.53 5.00 -17.63
CA THR A 120 6.10 3.87 -18.44
C THR A 120 6.09 2.63 -17.56
N LEU A 121 4.91 2.04 -17.38
CA LEU A 121 4.76 0.86 -16.54
C LEU A 121 5.15 -0.39 -17.31
N SER A 122 6.02 -1.18 -16.71
CA SER A 122 6.21 -2.58 -17.07
C SER A 122 5.27 -3.45 -16.21
N THR A 123 5.70 -4.64 -15.80
CA THR A 123 4.99 -5.41 -14.78
C THR A 123 5.09 -4.70 -13.42
N ARG A 124 3.93 -4.37 -12.83
CA ARG A 124 3.84 -3.81 -11.48
C ARG A 124 3.66 -4.94 -10.48
N VAL A 125 4.59 -5.07 -9.54
CA VAL A 125 4.45 -5.99 -8.41
C VAL A 125 4.13 -5.17 -7.16
N THR A 126 3.11 -5.58 -6.41
CA THR A 126 2.71 -4.92 -5.17
C THR A 126 2.76 -5.87 -4.00
N LEU A 127 3.36 -5.42 -2.89
CA LEU A 127 3.31 -6.12 -1.62
C LEU A 127 2.41 -5.34 -0.66
N THR A 128 1.21 -5.85 -0.44
CA THR A 128 0.22 -5.26 0.47
C THR A 128 0.40 -5.87 1.86
N MET A 129 0.83 -5.07 2.82
CA MET A 129 1.09 -5.46 4.20
C MET A 129 -0.06 -5.01 5.10
N ARG A 130 -0.53 -5.93 5.94
CA ARG A 130 -1.67 -5.72 6.83
C ARG A 130 -1.41 -6.29 8.21
N GLN A 131 -2.02 -5.65 9.20
CA GLN A 131 -2.11 -6.15 10.56
C GLN A 131 -3.50 -6.76 10.75
N LEU A 132 -3.59 -8.07 10.96
CA LEU A 132 -4.82 -8.76 11.32
C LEU A 132 -4.99 -8.73 12.84
N ASN A 133 -6.08 -8.12 13.32
CA ASN A 133 -6.48 -8.22 14.72
C ASN A 133 -7.09 -9.61 14.93
N THR A 134 -6.26 -10.62 15.21
CA THR A 134 -6.77 -11.91 15.65
C THR A 134 -7.39 -11.73 17.04
N PRO A 135 -8.69 -11.99 17.24
CA PRO A 135 -9.20 -12.21 18.58
C PRO A 135 -8.43 -13.41 19.16
N ASN A 136 -7.98 -13.30 20.41
CA ASN A 136 -7.43 -14.44 21.13
C ASN A 136 -8.54 -15.49 21.25
N VAL A 137 -8.58 -16.47 20.35
CA VAL A 137 -9.40 -17.67 20.55
C VAL A 137 -8.68 -18.50 21.60
N LEU A 138 -8.97 -18.22 22.87
CA LEU A 138 -8.58 -19.07 23.99
C LEU A 138 -9.40 -20.36 23.89
N ILE A 139 -8.81 -21.39 23.28
CA ILE A 139 -9.33 -22.75 23.40
C ILE A 139 -8.97 -23.20 24.83
N THR A 140 -9.87 -22.97 25.78
CA THR A 140 -9.72 -23.54 27.12
C THR A 140 -10.18 -25.00 27.06
N SER A 141 -9.25 -25.94 27.22
CA SER A 141 -9.61 -27.32 27.45
C SER A 141 -9.97 -27.46 28.92
N VAL A 142 -11.26 -27.51 29.23
CA VAL A 142 -11.70 -27.97 30.56
C VAL A 142 -11.52 -29.49 30.56
N LEU A 143 -10.47 -29.97 31.21
CA LEU A 143 -10.44 -31.36 31.66
C LEU A 143 -11.47 -31.46 32.79
N LEU A 144 -12.59 -32.14 32.53
CA LEU A 144 -13.50 -32.64 33.58
C LEU A 144 -12.99 -33.98 34.10
#